data_AF-A0A178HYH6-F1
#
_entry.id   AF-A0A178HYH6-F1
#
_cell.length_a   1.000
_cell.length_b   1.000
_cell.length_c   1.000
_cell.angle_alpha   90.00
_cell.angle_beta   90.00
_cell.angle_gamma   90.00
#
_symmetry.space_group_name_H-M   'P 1'
#
loop_
_entity.id
_entity.type
_entity.pdbx_description
1 polymer ?
#
loop_
_entity_poly.entity_id
_entity_poly.type
_entity_poly.pdbx_seq_one_letter_code
_entity_poly.pdbx_strand_id
1 'polypeptide(L)'
;MRHKDEDLAFLVDTFGIPAARAAALIAATPEEADYLAARYLARERRRDPYGDVPVPDALSEHEVAHNAGLQKPVLDRDPKF
;
A
#
# COMPACT_ATOMS: atom_id res chain seq x y z
N MET A 1 16.96 -18.85 -8.52
CA MET A 1 16.40 -17.62 -7.91
C MET A 1 15.58 -16.76 -8.88
N ARG A 2 16.03 -16.45 -10.11
CA ARG A 2 15.26 -15.59 -11.05
C ARG A 2 13.83 -16.08 -11.35
N HIS A 3 13.63 -17.38 -11.50
CA HIS A 3 12.28 -17.94 -11.75
C HIS A 3 11.26 -17.60 -10.65
N LYS A 4 11.68 -17.62 -9.37
CA LYS A 4 10.77 -17.31 -8.26
C LYS A 4 10.31 -15.84 -8.24
N ASP A 5 11.13 -14.92 -8.75
CA ASP A 5 10.74 -13.51 -8.84
C ASP A 5 9.69 -13.28 -9.93
N GLU A 6 9.81 -13.99 -11.05
CA GLU A 6 8.86 -13.96 -12.15
C GLU A 6 7.55 -14.63 -11.75
N ASP A 7 7.61 -15.79 -11.09
CA ASP A 7 6.44 -16.48 -10.55
C ASP A 7 5.70 -15.63 -9.52
N LEU A 8 6.44 -14.97 -8.61
CA LEU A 8 5.84 -14.07 -7.63
C LEU A 8 5.15 -12.88 -8.30
N ALA A 9 5.81 -12.23 -9.26
CA ALA A 9 5.22 -11.13 -10.01
C ALA A 9 3.96 -11.57 -10.75
N PHE A 10 3.99 -12.75 -11.38
CA PHE A 10 2.83 -13.32 -12.05
C PHE A 10 1.66 -13.56 -11.07
N LEU A 11 1.92 -14.11 -9.88
CA LEU A 11 0.89 -14.33 -8.85
C LEU A 11 0.29 -13.02 -8.33
N VAL A 12 1.11 -11.98 -8.14
CA VAL A 12 0.65 -10.67 -7.69
C VAL A 12 -0.14 -9.97 -8.78
N ASP A 13 0.42 -9.86 -9.99
CA ASP A 13 -0.12 -9.04 -11.08
C ASP A 13 -1.34 -9.70 -11.74
N THR A 14 -1.34 -11.02 -11.89
CA THR A 14 -2.41 -11.75 -12.61
C THR A 14 -3.57 -12.13 -11.69
N PHE A 15 -3.25 -12.53 -10.45
CA PHE A 15 -4.25 -13.04 -9.51
C PHE A 15 -4.55 -12.09 -8.36
N GLY A 16 -3.88 -10.94 -8.27
CA GLY A 16 -4.09 -9.98 -7.19
C GLY A 16 -3.72 -10.52 -5.81
N ILE A 17 -2.87 -11.56 -5.75
CA ILE A 17 -2.48 -12.16 -4.47
C ILE A 17 -1.51 -11.20 -3.77
N PRO A 18 -1.72 -10.87 -2.47
CA PRO A 18 -0.77 -10.04 -1.74
C PRO A 18 0.65 -10.63 -1.78
N ALA A 19 1.67 -9.81 -2.01
CA ALA A 19 3.06 -10.25 -2.22
C ALA A 19 3.57 -11.18 -1.12
N ALA A 20 3.23 -10.92 0.15
CA ALA A 20 3.59 -11.79 1.27
C ALA A 20 2.96 -13.19 1.18
N ARG A 21 1.69 -13.28 0.75
CA ARG A 21 1.02 -14.57 0.53
C ARG A 21 1.57 -15.28 -0.72
N ALA A 22 1.80 -14.55 -1.80
CA ALA A 22 2.39 -15.11 -3.01
C ALA A 22 3.79 -15.68 -2.74
N ALA A 23 4.63 -14.97 -1.98
CA ALA A 23 5.95 -15.43 -1.55
C ALA A 23 5.87 -16.71 -0.72
N ALA A 24 4.94 -16.78 0.24
CA ALA A 24 4.76 -17.96 1.08
C ALA A 24 4.33 -19.22 0.28
N LEU A 25 3.68 -19.06 -0.88
CA LEU A 25 3.27 -20.19 -1.74
C LEU A 25 4.43 -20.80 -2.53
N ILE A 26 5.45 -20.01 -2.87
CA ILE A 26 6.56 -20.42 -3.75
C ILE A 26 7.89 -20.63 -3.00
N ALA A 27 7.99 -20.12 -1.77
CA ALA A 27 9.17 -20.25 -0.93
C ALA A 27 9.24 -21.65 -0.31
N ALA A 28 10.47 -22.14 -0.12
CA ALA A 28 10.72 -23.38 0.59
C ALA A 28 10.78 -23.18 2.12
N THR A 29 11.11 -21.96 2.57
CA THR A 29 11.18 -21.61 4.00
C THR A 29 10.51 -20.25 4.27
N PRO A 30 10.12 -19.97 5.52
CA PRO A 30 9.56 -18.67 5.91
C PRO A 30 10.52 -17.51 5.63
N GLU A 31 11.81 -17.68 5.89
CA GLU A 31 12.83 -16.63 5.68
C GLU A 31 13.01 -16.31 4.21
N GLU A 32 12.92 -17.32 3.34
CA GLU A 32 12.92 -17.12 1.89
C GLU A 32 11.67 -16.35 1.44
N ALA A 33 10.51 -16.63 2.03
CA ALA A 33 9.27 -15.92 1.71
C ALA A 33 9.38 -14.43 2.06
N ASP A 34 9.87 -14.12 3.27
CA ASP A 34 10.06 -12.74 3.72
C ASP A 34 11.06 -12.00 2.81
N TYR A 35 12.16 -12.66 2.44
CA TYR A 35 13.15 -12.10 1.53
C TYR A 35 12.55 -11.79 0.14
N LEU A 36 11.79 -12.74 -0.43
CA LEU A 36 11.15 -12.56 -1.74
C LEU A 36 10.12 -11.43 -1.71
N ALA A 37 9.27 -11.38 -0.69
CA ALA A 37 8.26 -10.34 -0.52
C ALA A 37 8.92 -8.95 -0.36
N ALA A 38 9.92 -8.83 0.52
CA ALA A 38 10.62 -7.58 0.76
C ALA A 38 11.31 -7.07 -0.51
N ARG A 39 11.95 -7.98 -1.27
CA ARG A 39 12.62 -7.64 -2.53
C ARG A 39 11.62 -7.15 -3.59
N TYR A 40 10.46 -7.81 -3.71
CA TYR A 40 9.41 -7.39 -4.62
C TYR A 40 8.89 -5.99 -4.28
N LEU A 41 8.54 -5.74 -3.01
CA LEU A 41 8.05 -4.44 -2.55
C LEU A 41 9.09 -3.34 -2.78
N ALA A 42 10.38 -3.61 -2.55
CA ALA A 42 11.45 -2.66 -2.82
C ALA A 42 11.56 -2.33 -4.33
N ARG A 43 11.33 -3.31 -5.20
CA ARG A 43 11.30 -3.10 -6.66
C ARG A 43 10.11 -2.24 -7.08
N GLU A 44 8.92 -2.54 -6.58
CA GLU A 44 7.71 -1.78 -6.89
C GLU A 44 7.80 -0.35 -6.37
N ARG A 45 8.35 -0.14 -5.16
CA ARG A 45 8.62 1.21 -4.63
C ARG A 45 9.57 2.02 -5.51
N ARG A 46 10.57 1.40 -6.14
CA ARG A 46 11.47 2.09 -7.10
C ARG A 46 10.79 2.43 -8.43
N ARG A 47 9.69 1.75 -8.76
CA ARG A 47 8.90 2.01 -9.97
C ARG A 47 7.80 3.04 -9.74
N ASP A 48 7.42 3.27 -8.49
CA ASP A 48 6.40 4.26 -8.14
C ASP A 48 6.91 5.67 -8.45
N PRO A 49 6.36 6.35 -9.48
CA PRO A 49 6.77 7.72 -9.82
C PRO A 49 6.32 8.74 -8.77
N TYR A 50 5.45 8.35 -7.84
CA TYR A 50 4.90 9.20 -6.80
C TYR A 50 5.38 8.83 -5.39
N GLY A 51 6.30 7.86 -5.24
CA GLY A 51 6.70 7.33 -3.93
C GLY A 51 7.33 8.35 -2.97
N ASP A 52 7.87 9.45 -3.51
CA ASP A 52 8.47 10.55 -2.76
C ASP A 52 7.58 11.80 -2.70
N VAL A 53 6.39 11.75 -3.30
CA VAL A 53 5.44 12.88 -3.24
C VAL A 53 4.90 12.98 -1.81
N PRO A 54 4.89 14.17 -1.20
CA PRO A 54 4.35 14.35 0.13
C PRO A 54 2.90 13.88 0.17
N VAL A 55 2.61 12.94 1.06
CA VAL A 55 1.24 12.53 1.36
C VAL A 55 0.54 13.76 1.96
N PRO A 56 -0.63 14.18 1.45
CA PRO A 56 -1.37 15.28 2.05
C PRO A 56 -1.65 14.99 3.53
N ASP A 57 -1.56 16.02 4.37
CA ASP A 57 -1.93 15.89 5.78
C ASP A 57 -3.37 15.36 5.91
N ALA A 58 -3.59 14.51 6.91
CA ALA A 58 -4.91 13.99 7.20
C ALA A 58 -5.86 15.16 7.48
N LEU A 59 -6.92 15.27 6.69
CA LEU A 59 -7.93 16.30 6.85
C LEU A 59 -8.65 16.08 8.19
N SER A 60 -8.80 17.15 8.98
CA SER A 60 -9.59 17.09 10.19
C SER A 60 -11.08 17.13 9.78
N GLU A 61 -11.83 16.12 10.19
CA GLU A 61 -13.28 16.13 10.06
C GLU A 61 -13.86 17.05 11.13
N HIS A 62 -14.52 18.13 10.70
CA HIS A 62 -15.25 19.00 11.60
C HIS A 62 -16.76 18.74 11.46
N GLU A 63 -17.39 18.36 12.57
CA GLU A 63 -18.86 18.34 12.66
C GLU A 63 -19.37 19.78 12.81
N VAL A 64 -20.20 20.23 11.86
CA VAL A 64 -20.90 21.51 11.99
C VAL A 64 -22.02 21.34 13.01
N ALA A 65 -21.91 22.02 14.15
CA ALA A 65 -22.95 22.02 15.17
C ALA A 65 -24.30 22.49 14.58
N HIS A 66 -25.40 21.82 14.96
CA HIS A 66 -26.78 22.06 14.52
C HIS A 66 -27.21 21.52 13.14
N ASN A 67 -26.40 20.65 12.51
CA ASN A 67 -26.75 20.00 11.23
C ASN A 67 -27.65 18.74 11.38
N ALA A 68 -27.76 18.16 12.57
CA ALA A 68 -28.54 16.92 12.82
C ALA A 68 -28.16 15.74 11.89
N GLY A 69 -26.93 15.71 11.37
CA GLY A 69 -26.42 14.62 10.54
C GLY A 69 -27.01 14.57 9.12
N LEU A 70 -27.67 15.63 8.65
CA LEU A 70 -28.31 15.68 7.33
C LEU A 70 -27.35 16.07 6.20
N GLN A 71 -26.20 16.67 6.51
CA GLN A 71 -25.18 17.06 5.53
C GLN A 71 -23.82 16.46 5.88
N LYS A 72 -23.04 16.13 4.83
CA LYS A 72 -21.69 15.56 4.96
C LYS A 72 -20.76 16.52 5.71
N PRO A 73 -19.85 16.00 6.56
CA PRO A 73 -18.86 16.82 7.25
C PRO A 73 -17.96 17.55 6.25
N VAL A 74 -17.58 18.77 6.61
CA VAL A 74 -16.66 19.59 5.80
C VAL A 74 -15.23 19.23 6.19
N LEU A 75 -14.41 18.91 5.20
CA LEU A 75 -12.99 18.66 5.39
C LEU A 75 -12.24 19.98 5.30
N ASP A 76 -11.57 20.38 6.38
CA ASP A 76 -10.77 21.60 6.39
C ASP A 76 -9.27 21.28 6.28
N ARG A 77 -8.54 22.10 5.53
CA ARG A 77 -7.08 22.08 5.43
C ARG A 77 -6.57 23.23 6.27
N ASP A 78 -6.38 23.02 7.57
CA ASP A 78 -5.88 24.09 8.43
C ASP A 78 -4.35 23.94 8.61
N PRO A 79 -3.50 24.78 7.95
CA PRO A 79 -2.10 24.87 8.27
C PRO A 79 -1.97 25.85 9.44
N LYS A 80 -2.11 25.36 10.67
CA LYS A 80 -1.80 26.18 11.85
C LYS A 80 -0.28 26.34 11.97
N PHE A 81 0.23 27.41 11.37
CA PHE A 81 1.43 28.11 11.80
C PHE A 81 1.10 29.04 12.98
#